data_AF-A0A314YUH3-F1
#
_entry.id   AF-A0A314YUH3-F1
#
_cell.length_a   1.000
_cell.length_b   1.000
_cell.length_c   1.000
_cell.angle_alpha   90.00
_cell.angle_beta   90.00
_cell.angle_gamma   90.00
#
_symmetry.space_group_name_H-M   'P 1'
#
loop_
_entity.id
_entity.type
_entity.pdbx_description
1 polymer ?
#
loop_
_entity_poly.entity_id
_entity_poly.type
_entity_poly.pdbx_seq_one_letter_code
_entity_poly.pdbx_strand_id
1 'polypeptide(L)'
;MAMDKTKDLYNLHEVLDPYIGLGTELKGLEIFVDLAMSCVEESQDKRPRMGEVVKEIEKITQLAALNNSTSSSASYEEVSRDALLPSVLLSRP
;
A
#
# COMPACT_ATOMS: atom_id res chain seq x y z
N MET A 1 -0.47 4.50 -22.53
CA MET A 1 -0.33 3.05 -22.28
C MET A 1 -1.70 2.53 -21.85
N ALA A 2 -2.16 1.42 -22.45
CA ALA A 2 -3.43 0.82 -22.05
C ALA A 2 -3.14 -0.34 -21.09
N MET A 3 -3.65 -0.24 -19.86
CA MET A 3 -3.62 -1.35 -18.92
C MET A 3 -4.66 -2.38 -19.37
N ASP A 4 -4.26 -3.63 -19.51
CA ASP A 4 -5.16 -4.70 -19.94
C ASP A 4 -5.36 -5.67 -18.78
N LYS A 5 -6.52 -5.51 -18.11
CA LYS A 5 -6.92 -6.24 -16.91
C LYS A 5 -7.09 -7.75 -17.12
N THR A 6 -7.08 -8.21 -18.37
CA THR A 6 -7.31 -9.63 -18.70
C THR A 6 -6.05 -10.46 -18.73
N LYS A 7 -4.87 -9.83 -18.64
CA LYS A 7 -3.58 -10.51 -18.70
C LYS A 7 -2.79 -10.33 -17.41
N ASP A 8 -1.80 -11.20 -17.23
CA ASP A 8 -0.90 -11.19 -16.08
C ASP A 8 -0.29 -9.81 -15.83
N LEU A 9 -0.30 -9.41 -14.55
CA LEU A 9 0.24 -8.14 -14.07
C LEU A 9 -0.26 -6.91 -14.86
N TYR A 10 -1.45 -7.02 -15.47
CA TYR A 10 -2.05 -6.03 -16.35
C TYR A 10 -1.17 -5.57 -17.54
N ASN A 11 -0.23 -6.41 -17.98
CA ASN A 11 0.82 -6.09 -18.97
C ASN A 11 1.73 -4.93 -18.55
N LEU A 12 1.89 -4.71 -17.24
CA LEU A 12 2.72 -3.63 -16.73
C LEU A 12 4.21 -3.99 -16.66
N HIS A 13 4.66 -5.05 -17.33
CA HIS A 13 6.04 -5.53 -17.25
C HIS A 13 7.08 -4.48 -17.67
N GLU A 14 6.71 -3.54 -18.54
CA GLU A 14 7.58 -2.42 -18.97
C GLU A 14 7.64 -1.26 -17.96
N VAL A 15 6.66 -1.19 -17.04
CA VAL A 15 6.52 -0.12 -16.05
C VAL A 15 6.94 -0.57 -14.65
N LEU A 16 6.73 -1.86 -14.34
CA LEU A 16 7.18 -2.47 -13.10
C LEU A 16 8.70 -2.48 -13.06
N ASP A 17 9.25 -2.26 -11.86
CA ASP A 17 10.68 -2.36 -11.64
C ASP A 17 11.16 -3.77 -12.05
N PRO A 18 12.24 -3.91 -12.85
CA PRO A 18 12.73 -5.20 -13.32
C PRO A 18 13.09 -6.20 -12.21
N TYR A 19 13.33 -5.72 -11.00
CA TYR A 19 13.60 -6.55 -9.82
C TYR A 19 12.33 -7.02 -9.10
N ILE A 20 11.18 -6.40 -9.39
CA ILE A 20 9.87 -6.80 -8.86
C ILE A 20 9.32 -7.93 -9.74
N GLY A 21 9.22 -9.15 -9.18
CA GLY A 21 8.63 -10.32 -9.86
C GLY A 21 9.58 -11.43 -10.28
N LEU A 22 10.86 -11.38 -9.87
CA LEU A 22 11.89 -12.41 -10.16
C LEU A 22 11.71 -13.76 -9.42
N GLY A 23 10.47 -14.18 -9.14
CA GLY A 23 10.21 -15.52 -8.58
C GLY A 23 9.08 -15.62 -7.57
N THR A 24 8.31 -14.56 -7.34
CA THR A 24 7.16 -14.59 -6.43
C THR A 24 5.89 -14.08 -7.12
N GLU A 25 4.78 -14.78 -6.88
CA GLU A 25 3.45 -14.30 -7.24
C GLU A 25 3.19 -12.99 -6.47
N LEU A 26 3.02 -11.88 -7.20
CA LEU A 26 2.76 -10.56 -6.61
C LEU A 26 1.31 -10.46 -6.16
N LYS A 27 0.98 -11.20 -5.09
CA LYS A 27 -0.36 -11.21 -4.48
C LYS A 27 -0.76 -9.79 -4.10
N GLY A 28 -1.90 -9.36 -4.62
CA GLY A 28 -2.43 -8.02 -4.37
C GLY A 28 -1.91 -6.92 -5.31
N LEU A 29 -1.08 -7.25 -6.31
CA LEU A 29 -0.66 -6.27 -7.33
C LEU A 29 -1.86 -5.68 -8.08
N GLU A 30 -2.83 -6.52 -8.46
CA GLU A 30 -4.05 -6.08 -9.15
C GLU A 30 -4.80 -5.01 -8.35
N ILE A 31 -4.95 -5.26 -7.05
CA ILE A 31 -5.60 -4.33 -6.12
C ILE A 31 -4.76 -3.05 -5.97
N PHE A 32 -3.43 -3.18 -5.89
CA PHE A 32 -2.53 -2.03 -5.81
C PHE A 32 -2.64 -1.14 -7.06
N VAL A 33 -2.67 -1.75 -8.25
CA VAL A 33 -2.79 -1.00 -9.51
C VAL A 33 -4.16 -0.32 -9.60
N ASP A 34 -5.24 -1.01 -9.23
CA ASP A 34 -6.58 -0.41 -9.21
C ASP A 34 -6.67 0.77 -8.24
N LEU A 35 -6.05 0.65 -7.05
CA LEU A 35 -5.93 1.76 -6.11
C LEU A 35 -5.11 2.91 -6.71
N ALA A 36 -3.95 2.63 -7.29
CA ALA A 36 -3.10 3.63 -7.92
C ALA A 36 -3.85 4.40 -9.02
N MET A 37 -4.64 3.69 -9.84
CA MET A 37 -5.47 4.29 -10.88
C MET A 37 -6.57 5.18 -10.31
N SER A 38 -7.21 4.79 -9.21
CA SER A 38 -8.19 5.64 -8.52
C SER A 38 -7.56 6.92 -7.94
N CYS A 39 -6.32 6.85 -7.45
CA CYS A 39 -5.61 8.00 -6.88
C CYS A 39 -5.24 9.08 -7.93
N VAL A 40 -5.04 8.68 -9.18
CA VAL A 40 -4.64 9.57 -10.29
C VAL A 40 -5.79 9.91 -11.23
N GLU A 41 -7.00 9.45 -10.93
CA GLU A 41 -8.20 9.74 -11.72
C GLU A 41 -8.40 11.25 -11.91
N GLU A 42 -8.80 11.66 -13.12
CA GLU A 42 -8.88 13.09 -13.46
C GLU A 42 -9.98 13.81 -12.66
N SER A 43 -11.06 13.09 -12.37
CA SER A 43 -12.18 13.59 -11.57
C SER A 43 -11.84 13.55 -10.08
N GLN A 44 -11.84 14.70 -9.42
CA GLN A 44 -11.54 14.81 -7.98
C GLN A 44 -12.47 13.94 -7.13
N ASP A 45 -13.75 13.84 -7.49
CA ASP A 45 -14.76 13.10 -6.70
C ASP A 45 -14.55 11.58 -6.71
N LYS A 46 -13.76 11.09 -7.67
CA LYS A 46 -13.42 9.67 -7.80
C LYS A 46 -12.10 9.32 -7.12
N ARG A 47 -11.31 10.32 -6.68
CA ARG A 47 -10.08 10.07 -5.94
C ARG A 47 -10.44 9.65 -4.52
N PRO A 48 -9.91 8.52 -4.02
CA PRO A 48 -10.18 8.07 -2.67
C PRO A 48 -9.61 9.06 -1.65
N ARG A 49 -10.21 9.12 -0.47
CA ARG A 49 -9.61 9.85 0.65
C ARG A 49 -8.33 9.12 1.10
N MET A 50 -7.34 9.87 1.58
CA MET A 50 -6.09 9.27 2.05
C MET A 50 -6.28 8.18 3.12
N GLY A 51 -7.32 8.29 3.98
CA GLY A 51 -7.65 7.23 4.93
C GLY A 51 -8.16 5.93 4.28
N GLU A 52 -8.80 6.01 3.12
CA GLU A 52 -9.22 4.84 2.34
C GLU A 52 -8.02 4.22 1.61
N VAL A 53 -7.10 5.07 1.11
CA VAL A 53 -5.84 4.63 0.49
C VAL A 53 -5.01 3.80 1.48
N VAL A 54 -4.85 4.27 2.72
CA VAL A 54 -4.08 3.54 3.75
C VAL A 54 -4.74 2.19 4.06
N LYS A 55 -6.06 2.15 4.24
CA LYS A 55 -6.80 0.89 4.49
C LYS A 55 -6.60 -0.12 3.38
N GLU A 56 -6.63 0.32 2.12
CA GLU A 56 -6.45 -0.60 0.99
C GLU A 56 -4.99 -1.09 0.89
N ILE A 57 -4.01 -0.24 1.20
CA ILE A 57 -2.59 -0.64 1.30
C ILE A 57 -2.37 -1.65 2.43
N GLU A 58 -2.97 -1.44 3.61
CA GLU A 58 -2.92 -2.39 4.72
C GLU A 58 -3.50 -3.74 4.33
N LYS A 59 -4.63 -3.74 3.60
CA LYS A 59 -5.24 -4.96 3.06
C LYS A 59 -4.33 -5.67 2.06
N ILE A 60 -3.71 -4.95 1.13
CA ILE A 60 -2.73 -5.53 0.16
C ILE A 60 -1.55 -6.16 0.91
N THR A 61 -1.03 -5.44 1.91
CA THR A 61 0.08 -5.92 2.76
C THR A 61 -0.31 -7.20 3.51
N GLN A 62 -1.53 -7.26 4.05
CA GLN A 62 -2.05 -8.47 4.69
C GLN A 62 -2.18 -9.63 3.70
N LEU A 63 -2.66 -9.40 2.48
CA LEU A 63 -2.75 -10.45 1.44
C LEU A 63 -1.38 -11.03 1.09
N ALA A 64 -0.33 -10.20 1.10
CA ALA A 64 1.05 -10.66 0.96
C ALA A 64 1.58 -11.38 2.22
N ALA A 65 1.17 -10.92 3.41
CA ALA A 65 1.59 -11.45 4.70
C ALA A 65 0.85 -12.72 5.15
N LEU A 66 -0.32 -13.06 4.57
CA LEU A 66 -1.07 -14.29 4.91
C LEU A 66 -0.34 -15.59 4.52
N ASN A 67 0.85 -15.51 3.91
CA ASN A 67 1.80 -16.62 3.76
C ASN A 67 2.75 -16.78 4.96
N ASN A 68 2.81 -15.81 5.88
CA ASN A 68 3.60 -15.90 7.11
C ASN A 68 2.83 -15.20 8.24
N SER A 69 2.09 -15.99 9.01
CA SER A 69 1.27 -15.59 10.16
C SER A 69 2.01 -14.67 11.14
N THR A 70 2.00 -13.36 10.91
CA THR A 70 2.40 -12.38 11.91
C THR A 70 1.45 -11.20 11.87
N SER A 71 0.45 -11.25 12.74
CA SER A 71 -0.34 -10.10 13.16
C SER A 71 0.59 -9.08 13.80
N SER A 72 0.80 -7.93 13.15
CA SER A 72 1.36 -6.76 13.82
C SER A 72 0.55 -5.56 13.42
N SER A 73 -0.47 -5.30 14.24
CA SER A 73 -1.18 -4.03 14.29
C SER A 73 -0.20 -2.96 14.74
N ALA A 74 0.11 -2.00 13.87
CA ALA A 74 0.74 -0.76 14.27
C ALA A 74 -0.39 0.28 14.45
N SER A 75 -0.84 0.47 15.69
CA SER A 75 -1.74 1.57 16.03
C SER A 75 -0.99 2.88 15.88
N TYR A 76 -1.50 3.78 15.03
CA TYR A 76 -1.06 5.17 14.97
C TYR A 76 -1.80 5.93 16.08
N GLU A 77 -1.13 6.18 17.20
CA GLU A 77 -1.65 7.10 18.20
C GLU A 77 -1.65 8.53 17.63
N GLU A 78 -2.84 9.10 17.51
CA GLU A 78 -3.05 10.52 17.24
C GLU A 78 -2.46 11.31 18.41
N VAL A 79 -1.29 11.92 18.22
CA VAL A 79 -0.78 12.94 19.14
C VAL A 79 -1.64 14.19 18.96
N SER A 80 -2.71 14.28 19.76
CA SER A 80 -3.43 15.51 20.00
C SER A 80 -2.43 16.50 20.60
N ARG A 81 -2.13 17.53 19.81
CA ARG A 81 -1.26 18.64 20.21
C ARG A 81 -1.96 19.37 21.34
N ASP A 82 -1.63 19.06 22.59
CA ASP A 82 -1.68 19.97 23.75
C ASP A 82 -1.27 19.23 25.05
N ALA A 83 0.00 18.82 25.16
CA ALA A 83 0.77 18.78 26.42
C ALA A 83 2.14 18.07 26.24
N LEU A 84 3.21 18.88 26.20
CA LEU A 84 4.55 18.66 26.78
C LEU A 84 5.32 17.33 26.49
N LEU A 85 6.42 17.49 25.73
CA LEU A 85 7.58 16.58 25.58
C LEU A 85 8.26 16.22 26.95
N PRO A 86 9.21 15.24 27.07
CA PRO A 86 9.87 14.38 26.06
C PRO A 86 10.04 12.89 26.46
N SER A 87 9.79 11.95 25.55
CA SER A 87 10.25 10.53 25.70
C SER A 87 11.12 10.04 24.53
N VAL A 88 11.58 10.95 23.66
CA VAL A 88 12.49 10.63 22.52
C VAL A 88 13.96 10.53 22.97
N LEU A 89 14.21 10.10 24.20
CA LEU A 89 15.55 9.70 24.63
C LEU A 89 15.48 8.30 25.21
N LEU A 90 16.29 7.43 24.62
CA LEU A 90 16.66 6.09 25.07
C LEU A 90 15.87 4.94 24.46
N SER A 91 16.18 4.62 23.19
CA SER A 91 16.64 3.26 22.81
C SER A 91 16.85 3.12 21.31
N ARG A 92 18.09 3.32 20.86
CA ARG A 92 18.80 2.35 20.01
C ARG A 92 20.29 2.72 19.95
N PRO A 93 21.20 1.72 19.98
CA PRO A 93 22.64 1.92 19.97
C PRO A 93 23.16 2.54 18.67
#